data_AF-A0A7V3Y210-F1
#
_entry.id   AF-A0A7V3Y210-F1
#
_cell.length_a   1.000
_cell.length_b   1.000
_cell.length_c   1.000
_cell.angle_alpha   90.00
_cell.angle_beta   90.00
_cell.angle_gamma   90.00
#
_symmetry.space_group_name_H-M   'P 1'
#
loop_
_entity.id
_entity.type
_entity.pdbx_description
1 polymer ?
#
loop_
_entity_poly.entity_id
_entity_poly.type
_entity_poly.pdbx_seq_one_letter_code
_entity_poly.pdbx_strand_id
1 'polypeptide(L)'
;MHNVHDKKFSYDHLIDQFHNTDTQINALRLLYNNRDKVLSWFNYDTLITTALFHFFDQLAYEIQEFPHNSDRYILDMLYRKAETYLAFMKGLQYYEQFLLINNLIHDDVLIILRHSIISLRDRCINEFHEQKSLQYPITTALLTMPDESLIPFFYDIALSSDCDIAISAIVGLALFRKKFANWKKLYKGDSDYDAMVSLASSCDIQHYEYSNPQHNMYILFLYIRTAEIFANSVTEVLSLMNTVLHAMPENHILYLRSVEAIENLLYRLTHREFNHLTGEDIINLISVFNVLPPASVHNILQYWNIPKMDFIYTIQRIIQEKQINLDDCSNIATLLCTAEFD
;
A
#
# COMPACT_ATOMS: atom_id res chain seq x y z
N MET A 1 18.74 3.20 3.95
CA MET A 1 19.35 1.93 4.37
C MET A 1 19.75 2.03 5.84
N HIS A 2 18.88 1.60 6.76
CA HIS A 2 19.27 1.40 8.16
C HIS A 2 19.52 -0.09 8.38
N ASN A 3 20.74 -0.43 8.82
CA ASN A 3 21.16 -1.79 9.09
C ASN A 3 20.36 -2.37 10.25
N VAL A 4 19.61 -3.44 9.99
CA VAL A 4 18.87 -4.26 10.96
C VAL A 4 19.81 -5.12 11.83
N HIS A 5 21.12 -4.87 11.81
CA HIS A 5 22.12 -5.87 12.21
C HIS A 5 22.58 -5.89 13.68
N ASP A 6 22.20 -4.95 14.55
CA ASP A 6 22.87 -4.81 15.86
C ASP A 6 22.03 -5.06 17.13
N LYS A 7 20.94 -5.84 17.08
CA LYS A 7 20.22 -6.29 18.31
C LYS A 7 19.97 -7.80 18.38
N LYS A 8 21.02 -8.62 18.25
CA LYS A 8 20.97 -10.09 18.30
C LYS A 8 20.47 -10.77 19.61
N PHE A 9 19.91 -10.06 20.59
CA PHE A 9 19.66 -10.62 21.94
C PHE A 9 18.20 -10.63 22.44
N SER A 10 17.17 -10.52 21.59
CA SER A 10 15.77 -10.61 22.08
C SER A 10 14.74 -11.21 21.12
N TYR A 11 15.13 -11.53 19.88
CA TYR A 11 14.21 -11.99 18.83
C TYR A 11 13.99 -13.51 18.88
N ASP A 12 15.07 -14.26 19.03
CA ASP A 12 15.08 -15.72 18.93
C ASP A 12 14.11 -16.39 19.92
N HIS A 13 14.04 -15.88 21.15
CA HIS A 13 13.18 -16.48 22.19
C HIS A 13 11.68 -16.41 21.87
N LEU A 14 11.17 -15.32 21.29
CA LEU A 14 9.74 -15.25 20.94
C LEU A 14 9.42 -16.16 19.76
N ILE A 15 10.29 -16.19 18.75
CA ILE A 15 10.15 -17.02 17.56
C ILE A 15 10.18 -18.51 17.96
N ASP A 16 11.15 -18.89 18.79
CA ASP A 16 11.27 -20.26 19.29
C ASP A 16 10.05 -20.63 20.16
N GLN A 17 9.58 -19.74 21.04
CA GLN A 17 8.39 -20.00 21.83
C GLN A 17 7.14 -20.17 20.95
N PHE A 18 6.97 -19.34 19.92
CA PHE A 18 5.85 -19.42 18.99
C PHE A 18 5.76 -20.82 18.36
N HIS A 19 6.86 -21.30 17.78
CA HIS A 19 6.90 -22.61 17.13
C HIS A 19 6.84 -23.80 18.10
N ASN A 20 7.16 -23.61 19.38
CA ASN A 20 7.13 -24.65 20.41
C ASN A 20 5.84 -24.63 21.26
N THR A 21 4.83 -23.85 20.87
CA THR A 21 3.52 -23.90 21.55
C THR A 21 2.71 -25.14 21.13
N ASP A 22 1.93 -25.69 22.06
CA ASP A 22 1.19 -26.94 21.84
C ASP A 22 0.12 -26.84 20.75
N THR A 23 -0.39 -25.63 20.47
CA THR A 23 -1.45 -25.39 19.49
C THR A 23 -1.23 -24.06 18.77
N GLN A 24 -1.68 -23.96 17.51
CA GLN A 24 -1.63 -22.73 16.72
C GLN A 24 -2.34 -21.55 17.42
N ILE A 25 -3.48 -21.81 18.08
CA ILE A 25 -4.20 -20.74 18.81
C ILE A 25 -3.39 -20.22 20.00
N ASN A 26 -2.64 -21.08 20.69
CA ASN A 26 -1.74 -20.66 21.77
C ASN A 26 -0.55 -19.87 21.22
N ALA A 27 -0.02 -20.25 20.05
CA ALA A 27 1.01 -19.50 19.34
C ALA A 27 0.53 -18.09 18.98
N LEU A 28 -0.68 -17.99 18.42
CA LEU A 28 -1.28 -16.71 18.02
C LEU A 28 -1.61 -15.84 19.22
N ARG A 29 -2.09 -16.42 20.32
CA ARG A 29 -2.27 -15.72 21.61
C ARG A 29 -0.94 -15.21 22.16
N LEU A 30 0.12 -16.02 22.09
CA LEU A 30 1.46 -15.59 22.50
C LEU A 30 1.93 -14.40 21.67
N LEU A 31 1.76 -14.45 20.35
CA LEU A 31 2.12 -13.35 19.45
C LEU A 31 1.33 -12.08 19.77
N TYR A 32 0.01 -12.19 19.93
CA TYR A 32 -0.88 -11.07 20.27
C TYR A 32 -0.54 -10.42 21.61
N ASN A 33 -0.21 -11.23 22.63
CA ASN A 33 0.23 -10.74 23.93
C ASN A 33 1.58 -10.00 23.86
N ASN A 34 2.36 -10.23 22.80
CA ASN A 34 3.63 -9.55 22.53
C ASN A 34 3.51 -8.52 21.39
N ARG A 35 2.29 -8.12 20.98
CA ARG A 35 2.08 -7.25 19.80
C ARG A 35 2.88 -5.95 19.82
N ASP A 36 2.97 -5.27 20.96
CA ASP A 36 3.70 -3.99 21.05
C ASP A 36 5.19 -4.19 20.77
N LYS A 37 5.74 -5.33 21.22
CA LYS A 37 7.11 -5.74 20.93
C LYS A 37 7.27 -6.03 19.44
N VAL A 38 6.34 -6.79 18.84
CA VAL A 38 6.37 -7.10 17.40
C VAL A 38 6.28 -5.83 16.55
N LEU A 39 5.32 -4.95 16.84
CA LEU A 39 5.16 -3.66 16.15
C LEU A 39 6.42 -2.79 16.26
N SER A 40 7.07 -2.76 17.43
CA SER A 40 8.31 -2.01 17.62
C SER A 40 9.45 -2.46 16.69
N TRP A 41 9.37 -3.67 16.15
CA TRP A 41 10.37 -4.21 15.23
C TRP A 41 10.23 -3.69 13.81
N PHE A 42 9.02 -3.23 13.44
CA PHE A 42 8.69 -2.75 12.10
C PHE A 42 8.44 -1.25 12.03
N ASN A 43 8.66 -0.52 13.12
CA ASN A 43 8.36 0.91 13.25
C ASN A 43 9.08 1.85 12.26
N TYR A 44 10.00 1.31 11.45
CA TYR A 44 10.67 2.03 10.38
C TYR A 44 9.94 1.92 9.02
N ASP A 45 8.98 1.02 8.87
CA ASP A 45 8.16 0.87 7.66
C ASP A 45 6.68 0.97 8.01
N THR A 46 6.08 2.11 7.66
CA THR A 46 4.70 2.42 8.03
C THR A 46 3.70 1.46 7.38
N LEU A 47 3.94 1.02 6.14
CA LEU A 47 2.99 0.13 5.45
C LEU A 47 2.98 -1.28 6.05
N ILE A 48 4.15 -1.81 6.40
CA ILE A 48 4.23 -3.08 7.14
C ILE A 48 3.60 -2.93 8.53
N THR A 49 3.84 -1.80 9.20
CA THR A 49 3.26 -1.53 10.53
C THR A 49 1.73 -1.46 10.47
N THR A 50 1.15 -0.79 9.46
CA THR A 50 -0.30 -0.75 9.24
C THR A 50 -0.87 -2.14 8.96
N ALA A 51 -0.21 -2.94 8.11
CA ALA A 51 -0.63 -4.32 7.87
C ALA A 51 -0.61 -5.18 9.14
N LEU A 52 0.40 -4.99 10.00
CA LEU A 52 0.47 -5.64 11.32
C LEU A 52 -0.64 -5.20 12.26
N PHE A 53 -1.02 -3.92 12.27
CA PHE A 53 -2.16 -3.47 13.07
C PHE A 53 -3.46 -4.16 12.63
N HIS A 54 -3.75 -4.18 11.32
CA HIS A 54 -4.90 -4.91 10.80
C HIS A 54 -4.87 -6.40 11.16
N PHE A 55 -3.69 -7.02 11.10
CA PHE A 55 -3.50 -8.41 11.50
C PHE A 55 -3.78 -8.61 12.99
N PHE A 56 -3.31 -7.72 13.87
CA PHE A 56 -3.56 -7.81 15.30
C PHE A 56 -5.01 -7.55 15.69
N ASP A 57 -5.71 -6.65 14.99
CA ASP A 57 -7.15 -6.44 15.19
C ASP A 57 -7.95 -7.68 14.78
N GLN A 58 -7.58 -8.30 13.64
CA GLN A 58 -8.16 -9.57 13.23
C GLN A 58 -7.87 -10.68 14.25
N LEU A 59 -6.64 -10.77 14.78
CA LEU A 59 -6.30 -11.72 15.84
C LEU A 59 -7.09 -11.49 17.12
N ALA A 60 -7.28 -10.22 17.53
CA ALA A 60 -8.02 -9.88 18.73
C ALA A 60 -9.46 -10.39 18.66
N TYR A 61 -10.11 -10.17 17.50
CA TYR A 61 -11.46 -10.65 17.24
C TYR A 61 -11.53 -12.18 17.30
N GLU A 62 -10.66 -12.87 16.57
CA GLU A 62 -10.69 -14.34 16.47
C GLU A 62 -10.32 -15.04 17.79
N ILE A 63 -9.45 -14.44 18.59
CA ILE A 63 -9.11 -14.93 19.94
C ILE A 63 -10.31 -14.80 20.89
N GLN A 64 -11.11 -13.74 20.77
CA GLN A 64 -12.31 -13.51 21.60
C GLN A 64 -13.45 -14.48 21.25
N GLU A 65 -13.63 -14.78 19.97
CA GLU A 65 -14.69 -15.69 19.47
C GLU A 65 -14.37 -17.18 19.66
N PHE A 66 -13.13 -17.53 20.06
CA PHE A 66 -12.70 -18.90 20.31
C PHE A 66 -13.24 -19.45 21.63
N PRO A 67 -13.80 -20.69 21.70
CA PRO A 67 -13.80 -21.76 20.68
C PRO A 67 -15.10 -21.87 19.87
N HIS A 68 -16.00 -20.89 19.95
CA HIS A 68 -17.38 -21.06 19.53
C HIS A 68 -17.58 -21.03 18.02
N ASN A 69 -16.72 -20.32 17.28
CA ASN A 69 -16.89 -20.08 15.83
C ASN A 69 -15.61 -20.17 14.99
N SER A 70 -14.50 -20.69 15.53
CA SER A 70 -13.22 -20.63 14.82
C SER A 70 -13.15 -21.65 13.67
N ASP A 71 -13.27 -21.16 12.44
CA ASP A 71 -12.95 -21.94 11.24
C ASP A 71 -11.45 -22.26 11.24
N ARG A 72 -11.11 -23.55 11.14
CA ARG A 72 -9.73 -24.01 11.07
C ARG A 72 -8.96 -23.33 9.93
N TYR A 73 -9.63 -23.04 8.82
CA TYR A 73 -9.04 -22.32 7.70
C TYR A 73 -8.57 -20.91 8.08
N ILE A 74 -9.37 -20.19 8.87
CA ILE A 74 -9.01 -18.84 9.36
C ILE A 74 -7.79 -18.92 10.28
N LEU A 75 -7.75 -19.92 11.17
CA LEU A 75 -6.60 -20.13 12.06
C LEU A 75 -5.32 -20.45 11.29
N ASP A 76 -5.39 -21.34 10.29
CA ASP A 76 -4.25 -21.68 9.45
C ASP A 76 -3.75 -20.44 8.67
N MET A 77 -4.66 -19.61 8.16
CA MET A 77 -4.32 -18.34 7.50
C MET A 77 -3.62 -17.35 8.45
N LEU A 78 -4.17 -17.15 9.65
CA LEU A 78 -3.60 -16.24 10.65
C LEU A 78 -2.24 -16.72 11.16
N TYR A 79 -2.10 -18.04 11.34
CA TYR A 79 -0.83 -18.65 11.68
C TYR A 79 0.20 -18.46 10.57
N ARG A 80 -0.20 -18.65 9.30
CA ARG A 80 0.68 -18.40 8.15
C ARG A 80 1.11 -16.93 8.06
N LYS A 81 0.23 -15.97 8.35
CA LYS A 81 0.57 -14.55 8.45
C LYS A 81 1.59 -14.27 9.57
N ALA A 82 1.37 -14.82 10.76
CA ALA A 82 2.33 -14.72 11.86
C ALA A 82 3.71 -15.25 11.44
N GLU A 83 3.76 -16.41 10.78
CA GLU A 83 5.01 -17.00 10.31
C GLU A 83 5.73 -16.13 9.27
N THR A 84 5.01 -15.46 8.36
CA THR A 84 5.60 -14.48 7.42
C THR A 84 6.42 -13.43 8.17
N TYR A 85 5.79 -12.74 9.13
CA TYR A 85 6.45 -11.65 9.86
C TYR A 85 7.60 -12.17 10.72
N LEU A 86 7.42 -13.28 11.43
CA LEU A 86 8.47 -13.88 12.26
C LEU A 86 9.66 -14.39 11.43
N ALA A 87 9.39 -15.00 10.27
CA ALA A 87 10.44 -15.45 9.35
C ALA A 87 11.23 -14.28 8.79
N PHE A 88 10.56 -13.20 8.39
CA PHE A 88 11.23 -11.97 7.94
C PHE A 88 12.09 -11.37 9.05
N MET A 89 11.59 -11.34 10.29
CA MET A 89 12.34 -10.86 11.45
C MET A 89 13.57 -11.69 11.81
N LYS A 90 13.54 -13.00 11.57
CA LYS A 90 14.71 -13.88 11.73
C LYS A 90 15.83 -13.53 10.75
N GLY A 91 15.50 -12.85 9.67
CA GLY A 91 16.44 -12.26 8.72
C GLY A 91 16.14 -12.72 7.29
N LEU A 92 16.58 -11.89 6.34
CA LEU A 92 16.29 -12.08 4.91
C LEU A 92 16.64 -13.49 4.39
N GLN A 93 17.81 -14.02 4.76
CA GLN A 93 18.22 -15.36 4.32
C GLN A 93 17.27 -16.47 4.82
N TYR A 94 16.79 -16.35 6.07
CA TYR A 94 15.82 -17.30 6.62
C TYR A 94 14.47 -17.14 5.93
N TYR A 95 14.04 -15.90 5.71
CA TYR A 95 12.80 -15.59 5.02
C TYR A 95 12.75 -16.15 3.60
N GLU A 96 13.84 -15.98 2.83
CA GLU A 96 13.95 -16.58 1.49
C GLU A 96 13.82 -18.10 1.53
N GLN A 97 14.51 -18.77 2.47
CA GLN A 97 14.39 -20.22 2.66
C GLN A 97 12.98 -20.64 3.06
N PHE A 98 12.33 -19.87 3.93
CA PHE A 98 10.96 -20.08 4.35
C PHE A 98 9.98 -20.01 3.16
N LEU A 99 10.19 -19.08 2.22
CA LEU A 99 9.37 -18.95 1.02
C LEU A 99 9.63 -20.00 -0.07
N LEU A 100 10.71 -20.79 0.01
CA LEU A 100 10.95 -21.90 -0.92
C LEU A 100 9.94 -23.03 -0.75
N ILE A 101 9.38 -23.19 0.46
CA ILE A 101 8.48 -24.29 0.81
C ILE A 101 7.05 -23.81 1.10
N ASN A 102 6.82 -22.50 1.11
CA ASN A 102 5.52 -21.90 1.38
C ASN A 102 5.04 -21.07 0.20
N ASN A 103 3.73 -21.11 -0.06
CA ASN A 103 3.11 -20.23 -1.06
C ASN A 103 3.16 -18.78 -0.59
N LEU A 104 3.26 -17.86 -1.55
CA LEU A 104 3.16 -16.44 -1.27
C LEU A 104 1.74 -16.10 -0.79
N ILE A 105 1.67 -15.24 0.22
CA ILE A 105 0.45 -14.56 0.64
C ILE A 105 0.59 -13.03 0.44
N HIS A 106 -0.49 -12.27 0.59
CA HIS A 106 -0.47 -10.81 0.44
C HIS A 106 0.61 -10.13 1.29
N ASP A 107 0.77 -10.54 2.54
CA ASP A 107 1.77 -10.01 3.47
C ASP A 107 3.21 -10.28 2.98
N ASP A 108 3.47 -11.40 2.31
CA ASP A 108 4.79 -11.68 1.72
C ASP A 108 5.08 -10.73 0.56
N VAL A 109 4.08 -10.51 -0.31
CA VAL A 109 4.21 -9.62 -1.45
C VAL A 109 4.41 -8.17 -1.00
N LEU A 110 3.76 -7.76 0.10
CA LEU A 110 4.00 -6.47 0.74
C LEU A 110 5.47 -6.34 1.21
N ILE A 111 5.99 -7.34 1.92
CA ILE A 111 7.40 -7.33 2.37
C ILE A 111 8.36 -7.26 1.17
N ILE A 112 8.12 -8.06 0.13
CA ILE A 112 8.93 -8.06 -1.11
C ILE A 112 8.91 -6.68 -1.77
N LEU A 113 7.73 -6.06 -1.89
CA LEU A 113 7.56 -4.70 -2.41
C LEU A 113 8.40 -3.69 -1.62
N ARG A 114 8.18 -3.64 -0.30
CA ARG A 114 8.77 -2.63 0.59
C ARG A 114 10.29 -2.75 0.69
N HIS A 115 10.81 -3.97 0.61
CA HIS A 115 12.24 -4.25 0.70
C HIS A 115 12.92 -4.49 -0.65
N SER A 116 12.17 -4.44 -1.76
CA SER A 116 12.67 -4.65 -3.13
C SER A 116 13.53 -5.91 -3.24
N ILE A 117 13.02 -7.05 -2.77
CA ILE A 117 13.78 -8.31 -2.64
C ILE A 117 13.94 -8.98 -4.02
N ILE A 118 14.98 -8.57 -4.76
CA ILE A 118 15.23 -9.00 -6.16
C ILE A 118 15.39 -10.52 -6.30
N SER A 119 15.97 -11.19 -5.29
CA SER A 119 16.14 -12.65 -5.27
C SER A 119 14.83 -13.43 -5.39
N LEU A 120 13.69 -12.81 -5.05
CA LEU A 120 12.36 -13.42 -5.12
C LEU A 120 11.60 -13.09 -6.42
N ARG A 121 12.24 -12.42 -7.38
CA ARG A 121 11.65 -12.06 -8.69
C ARG A 121 10.98 -13.24 -9.38
N ASP A 122 11.70 -14.34 -9.59
CA ASP A 122 11.17 -15.49 -10.33
C ASP A 122 10.03 -16.17 -9.57
N ARG A 123 10.09 -16.14 -8.23
CA ARG A 123 9.00 -16.63 -7.37
C ARG A 123 7.75 -15.80 -7.56
N CYS A 124 7.87 -14.47 -7.58
CA CYS A 124 6.77 -13.56 -7.88
C CYS A 124 6.17 -13.83 -9.27
N ILE A 125 6.99 -13.97 -10.32
CA ILE A 125 6.50 -14.24 -11.68
C ILE A 125 5.72 -15.56 -11.73
N ASN A 126 6.21 -16.63 -11.10
CA ASN A 126 5.50 -17.91 -11.08
C ASN A 126 4.14 -17.79 -10.37
N GLU A 127 4.12 -17.17 -9.19
CA GLU A 127 2.91 -17.00 -8.37
C GLU A 127 1.88 -16.05 -9.02
N PHE A 128 2.33 -15.11 -9.85
CA PHE A 128 1.43 -14.27 -10.66
C PHE A 128 0.51 -15.12 -11.57
N HIS A 129 1.06 -16.19 -12.15
CA HIS A 129 0.29 -17.06 -13.04
C HIS A 129 -0.59 -18.06 -12.28
N GLU A 130 -0.24 -18.39 -11.04
CA GLU A 130 -0.95 -19.37 -10.21
C GLU A 130 -2.07 -18.75 -9.36
N GLN A 131 -1.88 -17.52 -8.86
CA GLN A 131 -2.79 -16.89 -7.90
C GLN A 131 -3.35 -15.54 -8.41
N LYS A 132 -4.59 -15.56 -8.92
CA LYS A 132 -5.26 -14.34 -9.43
C LYS A 132 -5.36 -13.21 -8.41
N SER A 133 -5.63 -13.53 -7.14
CA SER A 133 -5.71 -12.54 -6.05
C SER A 133 -4.39 -11.79 -5.83
N LEU A 134 -3.25 -12.39 -6.19
CA LEU A 134 -1.93 -11.79 -6.02
C LEU A 134 -1.41 -11.07 -7.26
N GLN A 135 -2.12 -11.11 -8.40
CA GLN A 135 -1.59 -10.54 -9.65
C GLN A 135 -1.29 -9.05 -9.56
N TYR A 136 -2.23 -8.26 -9.03
CA TYR A 136 -2.04 -6.82 -8.83
C TYR A 136 -0.90 -6.49 -7.84
N PRO A 137 -0.88 -7.04 -6.60
CA PRO A 137 0.20 -6.75 -5.66
C PRO A 137 1.56 -7.30 -6.13
N ILE A 138 1.61 -8.43 -6.85
CA ILE A 138 2.86 -8.94 -7.42
C ILE A 138 3.38 -8.00 -8.50
N THR A 139 2.51 -7.56 -9.42
CA THR A 139 2.90 -6.58 -10.46
C THR A 139 3.48 -5.33 -9.79
N THR A 140 2.84 -4.86 -8.73
CA THR A 140 3.30 -3.76 -7.90
C THR A 140 4.67 -4.01 -7.28
N ALA A 141 4.90 -5.18 -6.67
CA ALA A 141 6.19 -5.54 -6.09
C ALA A 141 7.31 -5.61 -7.12
N LEU A 142 7.03 -6.10 -8.33
CA LEU A 142 8.03 -6.19 -9.40
C LEU A 142 8.44 -4.82 -9.95
N LEU A 143 7.58 -3.79 -9.83
CA LEU A 143 7.92 -2.42 -10.26
C LEU A 143 9.04 -1.78 -9.43
N THR A 144 9.28 -2.24 -8.20
CA THR A 144 10.39 -1.72 -7.37
C THR A 144 11.74 -2.39 -7.69
N MET A 145 11.75 -3.42 -8.54
CA MET A 145 12.96 -4.14 -8.92
C MET A 145 13.60 -3.52 -10.16
N PRO A 146 14.84 -2.99 -10.08
CA PRO A 146 15.54 -2.40 -11.22
C PRO A 146 16.14 -3.51 -12.11
N ASP A 147 15.31 -4.40 -12.65
CA ASP A 147 15.72 -5.56 -13.44
C ASP A 147 15.09 -5.57 -14.83
N GLU A 148 15.92 -5.39 -15.84
CA GLU A 148 15.51 -5.35 -17.24
C GLU A 148 15.00 -6.69 -17.77
N SER A 149 15.29 -7.80 -17.09
CA SER A 149 14.70 -9.09 -17.43
C SER A 149 13.19 -9.12 -17.21
N LEU A 150 12.61 -8.12 -16.54
CA LEU A 150 11.17 -7.96 -16.35
C LEU A 150 10.45 -7.35 -17.56
N ILE A 151 11.17 -6.80 -18.55
CA ILE A 151 10.56 -6.19 -19.74
C ILE A 151 9.63 -7.17 -20.48
N PRO A 152 10.01 -8.44 -20.76
CA PRO A 152 9.10 -9.40 -21.39
C PRO A 152 7.85 -9.67 -20.54
N PHE A 153 8.02 -9.83 -19.23
CA PHE A 153 6.91 -10.06 -18.29
C PHE A 153 5.91 -8.90 -18.31
N PHE A 154 6.38 -7.66 -18.18
CA PHE A 154 5.51 -6.49 -18.26
C PHE A 154 4.87 -6.32 -19.64
N TYR A 155 5.58 -6.66 -20.72
CA TYR A 155 5.01 -6.61 -22.06
C TYR A 155 3.86 -7.60 -22.25
N ASP A 156 4.03 -8.84 -21.80
CA ASP A 156 2.98 -9.87 -21.90
C ASP A 156 1.74 -9.48 -21.10
N ILE A 157 1.92 -8.89 -19.91
CA ILE A 157 0.81 -8.44 -19.06
C ILE A 157 0.14 -7.18 -19.61
N ALA A 158 0.90 -6.24 -20.18
CA ALA A 158 0.34 -5.04 -20.80
C ALA A 158 -0.62 -5.37 -21.96
N LEU A 159 -0.45 -6.53 -22.60
CA LEU A 159 -1.36 -7.04 -23.63
C LEU A 159 -2.65 -7.68 -23.07
N SER A 160 -2.76 -7.86 -21.76
CA SER A 160 -3.93 -8.48 -21.13
C SER A 160 -5.18 -7.57 -21.17
N SER A 161 -6.33 -8.20 -20.89
CA SER A 161 -7.63 -7.52 -20.78
C SER A 161 -7.83 -6.80 -19.44
N ASP A 162 -7.11 -7.21 -18.40
CA ASP A 162 -7.32 -6.70 -17.04
C ASP A 162 -6.67 -5.32 -16.91
N CYS A 163 -7.51 -4.30 -16.80
CA CYS A 163 -7.11 -2.91 -17.03
C CYS A 163 -6.11 -2.39 -16.00
N ASP A 164 -6.33 -2.64 -14.71
CA ASP A 164 -5.46 -2.20 -13.61
C ASP A 164 -4.07 -2.84 -13.68
N ILE A 165 -4.02 -4.15 -13.93
CA ILE A 165 -2.76 -4.90 -14.06
C ILE A 165 -2.05 -4.48 -15.35
N ALA A 166 -2.75 -4.34 -16.48
CA ALA A 166 -2.16 -3.91 -17.75
C ALA A 166 -1.53 -2.51 -17.65
N ILE A 167 -2.20 -1.55 -17.00
CA ILE A 167 -1.64 -0.21 -16.80
C ILE A 167 -0.45 -0.25 -15.84
N SER A 168 -0.51 -1.06 -14.79
CA SER A 168 0.64 -1.28 -13.88
C SER A 168 1.85 -1.85 -14.63
N ALA A 169 1.63 -2.75 -15.59
CA ALA A 169 2.69 -3.26 -16.44
C ALA A 169 3.22 -2.20 -17.43
N ILE A 170 2.36 -1.30 -17.93
CA ILE A 170 2.79 -0.14 -18.74
C ILE A 170 3.70 0.80 -17.93
N VAL A 171 3.41 1.02 -16.63
CA VAL A 171 4.34 1.74 -15.74
C VAL A 171 5.71 1.04 -15.76
N GLY A 172 5.75 -0.29 -15.63
CA GLY A 172 6.99 -1.07 -15.69
C GLY A 172 7.75 -0.90 -17.01
N LEU A 173 7.05 -0.95 -18.15
CA LEU A 173 7.67 -0.72 -19.47
C LEU A 173 8.20 0.71 -19.62
N ALA A 174 7.52 1.70 -19.04
CA ALA A 174 7.93 3.10 -19.08
C ALA A 174 9.19 3.38 -18.24
N LEU A 175 9.40 2.64 -17.15
CA LEU A 175 10.67 2.65 -16.40
C LEU A 175 11.84 2.20 -17.29
N PHE A 176 11.58 1.29 -18.23
CA PHE A 176 12.55 0.81 -19.22
C PHE A 176 12.33 1.41 -20.62
N ARG A 177 11.74 2.61 -20.73
CA ARG A 177 11.33 3.22 -22.02
C ARG A 177 12.43 3.31 -23.07
N LYS A 178 13.70 3.46 -22.65
CA LYS A 178 14.85 3.53 -23.56
C LYS A 178 15.19 2.19 -24.23
N LYS A 179 14.71 1.08 -23.66
CA LYS A 179 14.98 -0.30 -24.11
C LYS A 179 13.75 -0.94 -24.74
N PHE A 180 12.56 -0.61 -24.27
CA PHE A 180 11.32 -1.10 -24.85
C PHE A 180 10.88 -0.24 -26.04
N ALA A 181 10.72 -0.86 -27.22
CA ALA A 181 10.37 -0.17 -28.47
C ALA A 181 8.99 -0.53 -29.04
N ASN A 182 8.34 -1.59 -28.55
CA ASN A 182 7.13 -2.16 -29.14
C ASN A 182 5.82 -1.45 -28.69
N TRP A 183 5.88 -0.17 -28.33
CA TRP A 183 4.76 0.61 -27.81
C TRP A 183 3.50 0.57 -28.67
N LYS A 184 3.64 0.63 -30.00
CA LYS A 184 2.50 0.63 -30.94
C LYS A 184 1.65 -0.64 -30.86
N LYS A 185 2.20 -1.76 -30.35
CA LYS A 185 1.44 -3.01 -30.17
C LYS A 185 0.52 -2.98 -28.95
N LEU A 186 0.70 -2.02 -28.05
CA LEU A 186 -0.10 -1.84 -26.85
C LEU A 186 -1.34 -0.97 -27.11
N TYR A 187 -1.46 -0.36 -28.29
CA TYR A 187 -2.65 0.40 -28.65
C TYR A 187 -3.87 -0.51 -28.79
N LYS A 188 -4.98 -0.09 -28.19
CA LYS A 188 -6.26 -0.81 -28.16
C LYS A 188 -7.31 -0.16 -29.08
N GLY A 189 -7.01 0.98 -29.68
CA GLY A 189 -7.96 1.75 -30.51
C GLY A 189 -8.96 2.57 -29.71
N ASP A 190 -8.85 2.55 -28.38
CA ASP A 190 -9.53 3.45 -27.46
C ASP A 190 -8.67 4.72 -27.35
N SER A 191 -9.24 5.88 -27.67
CA SER A 191 -8.49 7.14 -27.75
C SER A 191 -7.85 7.53 -26.42
N ASP A 192 -8.51 7.24 -25.30
CA ASP A 192 -8.01 7.58 -23.98
C ASP A 192 -6.91 6.61 -23.55
N TYR A 193 -7.09 5.31 -23.81
CA TYR A 193 -6.07 4.31 -23.51
C TYR A 193 -4.81 4.52 -24.37
N ASP A 194 -4.99 4.78 -25.66
CA ASP A 194 -3.88 5.00 -26.60
C ASP A 194 -3.12 6.30 -26.30
N ALA A 195 -3.80 7.32 -25.78
CA ALA A 195 -3.18 8.53 -25.26
C ALA A 195 -2.26 8.23 -24.06
N MET A 196 -2.71 7.38 -23.14
CA MET A 196 -1.90 6.92 -22.00
C MET A 196 -0.66 6.15 -22.44
N VAL A 197 -0.79 5.21 -23.38
CA VAL A 197 0.36 4.47 -23.94
C VAL A 197 1.34 5.42 -24.64
N SER A 198 0.83 6.38 -25.40
CA SER A 198 1.65 7.37 -26.11
C SER A 198 2.42 8.27 -25.14
N LEU A 199 1.78 8.69 -24.06
CA LEU A 199 2.40 9.44 -22.98
C LEU A 199 3.50 8.63 -22.28
N ALA A 200 3.20 7.38 -21.89
CA ALA A 200 4.17 6.48 -21.25
C ALA A 200 5.41 6.22 -22.13
N SER A 201 5.22 6.19 -23.45
CA SER A 201 6.32 5.97 -24.41
C SER A 201 7.25 7.17 -24.61
N SER A 202 6.75 8.39 -24.37
CA SER A 202 7.43 9.64 -24.76
C SER A 202 7.99 10.43 -23.58
N CYS A 203 7.39 10.28 -22.39
CA CYS A 203 7.74 11.04 -21.22
C CYS A 203 8.45 10.19 -20.15
N ASP A 204 9.24 10.86 -19.30
CA ASP A 204 9.71 10.26 -18.06
C ASP A 204 8.60 10.32 -17.01
N ILE A 205 7.86 9.22 -16.86
CA ILE A 205 6.70 9.17 -15.96
C ILE A 205 7.07 9.37 -14.48
N GLN A 206 8.34 9.18 -14.10
CA GLN A 206 8.81 9.43 -12.74
C GLN A 206 8.99 10.93 -12.44
N HIS A 207 9.04 11.77 -13.46
CA HIS A 207 9.26 13.22 -13.34
C HIS A 207 8.01 14.01 -13.73
N TYR A 208 6.82 13.42 -13.57
CA TYR A 208 5.58 14.10 -13.94
C TYR A 208 5.31 15.31 -13.06
N GLU A 209 4.89 16.41 -13.68
CA GLU A 209 4.45 17.60 -12.95
C GLU A 209 3.00 17.41 -12.49
N TYR A 210 2.83 17.09 -11.21
CA TYR A 210 1.53 16.81 -10.60
C TYR A 210 0.61 18.05 -10.47
N SER A 211 1.08 19.25 -10.85
CA SER A 211 0.39 20.53 -10.69
C SER A 211 -0.79 20.72 -11.66
N ASN A 212 -0.81 20.02 -12.79
CA ASN A 212 -1.88 20.11 -13.79
C ASN A 212 -2.16 18.75 -14.46
N PRO A 213 -2.79 17.81 -13.74
CA PRO A 213 -3.08 16.48 -14.25
C PRO A 213 -4.08 16.51 -15.43
N GLN A 214 -3.81 15.72 -16.46
CA GLN A 214 -4.77 15.49 -17.54
C GLN A 214 -5.99 14.74 -16.99
N HIS A 215 -7.19 15.02 -17.52
CA HIS A 215 -8.45 14.43 -17.00
C HIS A 215 -8.77 13.03 -17.54
N ASN A 216 -7.85 12.42 -18.29
CA ASN A 216 -8.00 11.07 -18.81
C ASN A 216 -7.76 10.04 -17.70
N MET A 217 -8.75 9.20 -17.41
CA MET A 217 -8.70 8.27 -16.28
C MET A 217 -7.52 7.28 -16.35
N TYR A 218 -7.14 6.81 -17.53
CA TYR A 218 -6.01 5.87 -17.66
C TYR A 218 -4.68 6.56 -17.38
N ILE A 219 -4.53 7.81 -17.80
CA ILE A 219 -3.36 8.65 -17.51
C ILE A 219 -3.28 8.96 -16.01
N LEU A 220 -4.42 9.33 -15.42
CA LEU A 220 -4.52 9.54 -13.97
C LEU A 220 -4.15 8.29 -13.17
N PHE A 221 -4.65 7.12 -13.58
CA PHE A 221 -4.29 5.86 -12.95
C PHE A 221 -2.80 5.53 -13.10
N LEU A 222 -2.24 5.72 -14.29
CA LEU A 222 -0.81 5.56 -14.53
C LEU A 222 0.02 6.47 -13.60
N TYR A 223 -0.37 7.72 -13.41
CA TYR A 223 0.36 8.64 -12.53
C TYR A 223 0.21 8.32 -11.05
N ILE A 224 -1.00 8.02 -10.56
CA ILE A 224 -1.16 7.69 -9.13
C ILE A 224 -0.43 6.38 -8.80
N ARG A 225 -0.45 5.41 -9.71
CA ARG A 225 0.30 4.15 -9.60
C ARG A 225 1.81 4.40 -9.58
N THR A 226 2.31 5.32 -10.40
CA THR A 226 3.73 5.71 -10.41
C THR A 226 4.10 6.45 -9.12
N ALA A 227 3.25 7.37 -8.67
CA ALA A 227 3.44 8.14 -7.45
C ALA A 227 3.50 7.24 -6.21
N GLU A 228 2.59 6.27 -6.08
CA GLU A 228 2.57 5.32 -4.96
C GLU A 228 3.94 4.68 -4.70
N ILE A 229 4.63 4.35 -5.79
CA ILE A 229 5.91 3.64 -5.75
C ILE A 229 7.10 4.61 -5.62
N PHE A 230 7.09 5.71 -6.37
CA PHE A 230 8.28 6.53 -6.59
C PHE A 230 8.20 7.96 -6.06
N ALA A 231 7.02 8.47 -5.66
CA ALA A 231 6.92 9.82 -5.12
C ALA A 231 7.79 9.94 -3.87
N ASN A 232 8.58 11.01 -3.78
CA ASN A 232 9.46 11.24 -2.63
C ASN A 232 8.70 11.84 -1.46
N SER A 233 7.72 12.72 -1.74
CA SER A 233 6.87 13.36 -0.75
C SER A 233 5.39 13.18 -1.09
N VAL A 234 4.57 12.98 -0.06
CA VAL A 234 3.11 12.95 -0.20
C VAL A 234 2.56 14.31 -0.63
N THR A 235 3.20 15.41 -0.23
CA THR A 235 2.75 16.78 -0.54
C THR A 235 2.73 17.06 -2.03
N GLU A 236 3.71 16.54 -2.77
CA GLU A 236 3.84 16.73 -4.21
C GLU A 236 2.67 16.11 -4.99
N VAL A 237 1.96 15.14 -4.39
CA VAL A 237 0.94 14.34 -5.06
C VAL A 237 -0.47 14.60 -4.54
N LEU A 238 -0.68 15.45 -3.52
CA LEU A 238 -2.01 15.73 -2.96
C LEU A 238 -3.01 16.25 -4.01
N SER A 239 -2.57 17.14 -4.90
CA SER A 239 -3.43 17.65 -5.98
C SER A 239 -3.83 16.53 -6.95
N LEU A 240 -2.88 15.66 -7.32
CA LEU A 240 -3.15 14.48 -8.15
C LEU A 240 -4.17 13.55 -7.48
N MET A 241 -4.02 13.26 -6.18
CA MET A 241 -4.97 12.41 -5.43
C MET A 241 -6.40 12.94 -5.56
N ASN A 242 -6.58 14.25 -5.36
CA ASN A 242 -7.88 14.89 -5.46
C ASN A 242 -8.47 14.80 -6.87
N THR A 243 -7.65 15.07 -7.91
CA THR A 243 -8.10 14.92 -9.31
C THR A 243 -8.49 13.48 -9.64
N VAL A 244 -7.69 12.51 -9.21
CA VAL A 244 -7.94 11.07 -9.42
C VAL A 244 -9.28 10.65 -8.83
N LEU A 245 -9.54 11.03 -7.57
CA LEU A 245 -10.79 10.68 -6.88
C LEU A 245 -12.03 11.27 -7.54
N HIS A 246 -11.95 12.47 -8.12
CA HIS A 246 -13.06 13.11 -8.80
C HIS A 246 -13.26 12.64 -10.25
N ALA A 247 -12.19 12.27 -10.94
CA ALA A 247 -12.25 11.94 -12.37
C ALA A 247 -12.60 10.47 -12.63
N MET A 248 -12.36 9.57 -11.67
CA MET A 248 -12.63 8.14 -11.84
C MET A 248 -14.01 7.76 -11.31
N PRO A 249 -14.83 7.03 -12.10
CA PRO A 249 -16.13 6.54 -11.63
C PRO A 249 -15.96 5.55 -10.47
N GLU A 250 -16.72 5.74 -9.38
CA GLU A 250 -16.65 4.90 -8.17
C GLU A 250 -16.89 3.40 -8.45
N ASN A 251 -17.68 3.09 -9.48
CA ASN A 251 -17.99 1.71 -9.88
C ASN A 251 -16.93 1.07 -10.78
N HIS A 252 -15.85 1.79 -11.10
CA HIS A 252 -14.77 1.31 -11.96
C HIS A 252 -13.62 0.72 -11.14
N ILE A 253 -13.01 -0.38 -11.61
CA ILE A 253 -11.91 -1.04 -10.89
C ILE A 253 -10.72 -0.11 -10.61
N LEU A 254 -10.44 0.83 -11.53
CA LEU A 254 -9.36 1.81 -11.35
C LEU A 254 -9.62 2.78 -10.20
N TYR A 255 -10.88 3.06 -9.86
CA TYR A 255 -11.20 3.88 -8.69
C TYR A 255 -10.80 3.15 -7.42
N LEU A 256 -11.21 1.87 -7.25
CA LEU A 256 -10.82 1.05 -6.11
C LEU A 256 -9.29 1.00 -5.95
N ARG A 257 -8.58 0.72 -7.04
CA ARG A 257 -7.11 0.68 -7.05
C ARG A 257 -6.45 2.03 -6.78
N SER A 258 -7.09 3.11 -7.19
CA SER A 258 -6.62 4.47 -6.89
C SER A 258 -6.81 4.81 -5.41
N VAL A 259 -7.93 4.42 -4.81
CA VAL A 259 -8.17 4.58 -3.37
C VAL A 259 -7.10 3.81 -2.58
N GLU A 260 -6.82 2.55 -2.93
CA GLU A 260 -5.73 1.76 -2.32
C GLU A 260 -4.37 2.47 -2.44
N ALA A 261 -4.05 3.01 -3.62
CA ALA A 261 -2.79 3.74 -3.85
C ALA A 261 -2.72 5.03 -3.02
N ILE A 262 -3.83 5.75 -2.89
CA ILE A 262 -3.93 6.99 -2.09
C ILE A 262 -3.80 6.67 -0.60
N GLU A 263 -4.45 5.62 -0.09
CA GLU A 263 -4.28 5.15 1.28
C GLU A 263 -2.80 4.85 1.56
N ASN A 264 -2.15 4.07 0.69
CA ASN A 264 -0.73 3.73 0.81
C ASN A 264 0.18 4.97 0.82
N LEU A 265 -0.12 5.97 -0.01
CA LEU A 265 0.60 7.24 -0.01
C LEU A 265 0.36 8.02 1.30
N LEU A 266 -0.88 8.10 1.78
CA LEU A 266 -1.20 8.82 3.02
C LEU A 266 -0.56 8.17 4.25
N TYR A 267 -0.49 6.83 4.33
CA TYR A 267 0.23 6.13 5.39
C TYR A 267 1.73 6.46 5.42
N ARG A 268 2.32 6.89 4.30
CA ARG A 268 3.72 7.33 4.27
C ARG A 268 3.93 8.72 4.86
N LEU A 269 2.89 9.54 5.00
CA LEU A 269 3.01 10.87 5.61
C LEU A 269 3.37 10.72 7.09
N THR A 270 4.58 11.13 7.45
CA THR A 270 5.06 11.07 8.83
C THR A 270 4.54 12.25 9.63
N HIS A 271 4.44 12.09 10.96
CA HIS A 271 4.11 13.20 11.87
C HIS A 271 5.06 14.41 11.69
N ARG A 272 6.34 14.16 11.38
CA ARG A 272 7.31 15.22 11.11
C ARG A 272 6.94 16.00 9.84
N GLU A 273 6.65 15.32 8.74
CA GLU A 273 6.26 15.98 7.48
C GLU A 273 4.94 16.72 7.64
N PHE A 274 3.98 16.12 8.35
CA PHE A 274 2.69 16.74 8.66
C PHE A 274 2.84 18.10 9.35
N ASN A 275 3.72 18.18 10.36
CA ASN A 275 3.97 19.43 11.10
C ASN A 275 4.66 20.52 10.26
N HIS A 276 5.16 20.18 9.07
CA HIS A 276 5.78 21.10 8.13
C HIS A 276 4.88 21.45 6.93
N LEU A 277 3.65 20.94 6.89
CA LEU A 277 2.69 21.26 5.83
C LEU A 277 2.31 22.74 5.85
N THR A 278 2.21 23.33 4.67
CA THR A 278 1.69 24.68 4.48
C THR A 278 0.17 24.69 4.63
N GLY A 279 -0.43 25.87 4.78
CA GLY A 279 -1.89 25.98 4.78
C GLY A 279 -2.54 25.48 3.48
N GLU A 280 -1.85 25.58 2.35
CA GLU A 280 -2.33 25.06 1.06
C GLU A 280 -2.28 23.53 1.01
N ASP A 281 -1.22 22.92 1.54
CA ASP A 281 -1.13 21.46 1.67
C ASP A 281 -2.26 20.91 2.54
N ILE A 282 -2.57 21.58 3.65
CA ILE A 282 -3.68 21.17 4.54
C ILE A 282 -5.04 21.33 3.84
N ILE A 283 -5.25 22.37 3.02
CA ILE A 283 -6.47 22.51 2.22
C ILE A 283 -6.62 21.35 1.23
N ASN A 284 -5.54 21.01 0.52
CA ASN A 284 -5.55 19.88 -0.41
C ASN A 284 -5.81 18.56 0.33
N LEU A 285 -5.22 18.38 1.51
CA LEU A 285 -5.46 17.21 2.36
C LEU A 285 -6.92 17.12 2.82
N ILE A 286 -7.53 18.24 3.26
CA ILE A 286 -8.97 18.31 3.58
C ILE A 286 -9.81 17.91 2.38
N SER A 287 -9.47 18.39 1.18
CA SER A 287 -10.17 18.04 -0.05
C SER A 287 -10.09 16.54 -0.33
N VAL A 288 -8.89 15.94 -0.26
CA VAL A 288 -8.70 14.51 -0.44
C VAL A 288 -9.56 13.71 0.56
N PHE A 289 -9.51 14.06 1.85
CA PHE A 289 -10.29 13.37 2.88
C PHE A 289 -11.80 13.47 2.66
N ASN A 290 -12.30 14.59 2.13
CA ASN A 290 -13.73 14.76 1.86
C ASN A 290 -14.25 13.91 0.69
N VAL A 291 -13.37 13.50 -0.23
CA VAL A 291 -13.76 12.73 -1.42
C VAL A 291 -13.49 11.23 -1.23
N LEU A 292 -12.58 10.86 -0.34
CA LEU A 292 -12.31 9.46 -0.01
C LEU A 292 -13.57 8.76 0.54
N PRO A 293 -13.70 7.43 0.31
CA PRO A 293 -14.74 6.64 0.97
C PRO A 293 -14.65 6.79 2.51
N PRO A 294 -15.78 6.92 3.23
CA PRO A 294 -15.76 7.07 4.69
C PRO A 294 -15.00 5.95 5.41
N ALA A 295 -15.10 4.71 4.91
CA ALA A 295 -14.34 3.57 5.44
C ALA A 295 -12.83 3.74 5.30
N SER A 296 -12.37 4.28 4.17
CA SER A 296 -10.96 4.60 3.93
C SER A 296 -10.47 5.68 4.88
N VAL A 297 -11.25 6.75 5.09
CA VAL A 297 -10.92 7.80 6.06
C VAL A 297 -10.79 7.24 7.47
N HIS A 298 -11.75 6.39 7.89
CA HIS A 298 -11.70 5.74 9.19
C HIS A 298 -10.43 4.90 9.36
N ASN A 299 -10.12 4.05 8.37
CA ASN A 299 -8.92 3.22 8.39
C ASN A 299 -7.65 4.08 8.46
N ILE A 300 -7.53 5.11 7.61
CA ILE A 300 -6.37 6.00 7.62
C ILE A 300 -6.18 6.58 9.02
N LEU A 301 -7.21 7.15 9.62
CA LEU A 301 -7.12 7.79 10.94
C LEU A 301 -6.83 6.81 12.08
N GLN A 302 -7.28 5.56 11.98
CA GLN A 302 -7.02 4.53 12.98
C GLN A 302 -5.56 4.09 12.99
N TYR A 303 -4.95 3.94 11.81
CA TYR A 303 -3.59 3.38 11.67
C TYR A 303 -2.54 4.41 11.25
N TRP A 304 -2.89 5.70 11.24
CA TRP A 304 -1.95 6.74 10.85
C TRP A 304 -0.83 6.90 11.87
N ASN A 305 0.36 7.22 11.39
CA ASN A 305 1.48 7.60 12.24
C ASN A 305 1.40 9.07 12.71
N ILE A 306 0.23 9.71 12.60
CA ILE A 306 -0.04 11.08 13.03
C ILE A 306 -1.03 11.02 14.17
N PRO A 307 -0.76 11.62 15.34
CA PRO A 307 -1.72 11.66 16.43
C PRO A 307 -3.04 12.30 15.96
N LYS A 308 -4.16 11.58 16.17
CA LYS A 308 -5.51 12.03 15.75
C LYS A 308 -5.80 13.47 16.20
N MET A 309 -5.43 13.82 17.43
CA MET A 309 -5.63 15.17 17.98
C MET A 309 -4.79 16.24 17.27
N ASP A 310 -3.53 15.95 16.93
CA ASP A 310 -2.67 16.90 16.21
C ASP A 310 -3.23 17.19 14.82
N PHE A 311 -3.76 16.15 14.15
CA PHE A 311 -4.46 16.28 12.88
C PHE A 311 -5.72 17.16 13.01
N ILE A 312 -6.59 16.87 13.98
CA ILE A 312 -7.83 17.61 14.23
C ILE A 312 -7.55 19.08 14.53
N TYR A 313 -6.64 19.38 15.46
CA TYR A 313 -6.30 20.76 15.82
C TYR A 313 -5.74 21.55 14.64
N THR A 314 -4.89 20.90 13.82
CA THR A 314 -4.32 21.53 12.63
C THR A 314 -5.40 21.87 11.61
N ILE A 315 -6.33 20.94 11.35
CA ILE A 315 -7.45 21.17 10.44
C ILE A 315 -8.38 22.27 10.94
N GLN A 316 -8.79 22.21 12.22
CA GLN A 316 -9.65 23.24 12.82
C GLN A 316 -9.05 24.63 12.69
N ARG A 317 -7.75 24.76 12.98
CA ARG A 317 -7.01 26.02 12.83
C ARG A 317 -7.07 26.53 11.39
N ILE A 318 -6.77 25.69 10.41
CA ILE A 318 -6.76 26.09 8.99
C ILE A 318 -8.17 26.44 8.49
N ILE A 319 -9.19 25.68 8.87
CA ILE A 319 -10.60 25.98 8.54
C ILE A 319 -11.00 27.36 9.06
N GLN A 320 -10.65 27.68 10.30
CA GLN A 320 -10.93 28.98 10.91
C GLN A 320 -10.14 30.11 10.25
N GLU A 321 -8.83 29.93 10.06
CA GLU A 321 -7.93 30.92 9.44
C GLU A 321 -8.33 31.24 7.99
N LYS A 322 -8.78 30.24 7.23
CA LYS A 322 -9.10 30.35 5.80
C LYS A 322 -10.60 30.46 5.51
N GLN A 323 -11.45 30.40 6.53
CA GLN A 323 -12.91 30.42 6.42
C GLN A 323 -13.46 29.37 5.45
N ILE A 324 -12.95 28.13 5.58
CA ILE A 324 -13.37 27.00 4.73
C ILE A 324 -14.76 26.55 5.15
N ASN A 325 -15.71 26.56 4.22
CA ASN A 325 -17.03 25.98 4.46
C ASN A 325 -16.98 24.46 4.20
N LEU A 326 -17.34 23.68 5.20
CA LEU A 326 -17.55 22.24 5.06
C LEU A 326 -19.03 21.98 4.75
N ASP A 327 -19.30 21.03 3.87
CA ASP A 327 -20.66 20.58 3.57
C ASP A 327 -21.12 19.47 4.55
N ASP A 328 -22.42 19.17 4.54
CA ASP A 328 -23.02 18.16 5.43
C ASP A 328 -22.59 16.72 5.07
N CYS A 329 -22.00 16.52 3.90
CA CYS A 329 -21.47 15.22 3.44
C CYS A 329 -19.95 15.09 3.68
N SER A 330 -19.33 16.07 4.32
CA SER A 330 -17.89 16.13 4.53
C SER A 330 -17.46 15.09 5.56
N ASN A 331 -16.54 14.22 5.15
CA ASN A 331 -15.85 13.32 6.08
C ASN A 331 -15.10 14.11 7.17
N ILE A 332 -14.51 15.27 6.82
CA ILE A 332 -13.87 16.16 7.79
C ILE A 332 -14.90 16.74 8.78
N ALA A 333 -16.07 17.19 8.32
CA ALA A 333 -17.12 17.66 9.23
C ALA A 333 -17.56 16.54 10.20
N THR A 334 -17.76 15.33 9.68
CA THR A 334 -18.09 14.15 10.48
C THR A 334 -17.01 13.84 11.52
N LEU A 335 -15.74 13.91 11.12
CA LEU A 335 -14.60 13.71 12.03
C LEU A 335 -14.57 14.77 13.15
N LEU A 336 -14.75 16.04 12.81
CA LEU A 336 -14.72 17.13 13.79
C LEU A 336 -15.88 17.03 14.79
N CYS A 337 -17.08 16.66 14.33
CA CYS A 337 -18.24 16.47 15.18
C CYS A 337 -18.09 15.26 16.12
N THR A 338 -17.44 14.18 15.69
CA THR A 338 -17.26 12.98 16.52
C THR A 338 -16.10 13.12 17.51
N ALA A 339 -15.08 13.91 17.17
CA ALA A 339 -13.93 14.15 18.04
C ALA A 339 -14.24 14.95 19.31
N GLU A 340 -15.36 15.67 19.37
CA GLU A 340 -15.77 16.38 20.60
C GLU A 340 -16.34 15.43 21.67
N PHE A 341 -16.56 14.15 21.35
CA PHE A 341 -17.23 13.17 22.22
C PHE A 341 -16.36 11.96 22.62
N ASP A 342 -15.10 11.89 22.17
CA ASP A 342 -14.06 10.96 22.63
C ASP A 342 -13.11 11.67 23.60
#